data_AF-A0A4U3M4K3-F1
#
_entry.id   AF-A0A4U3M4K3-F1
#
_cell.length_a   1.000
_cell.length_b   1.000
_cell.length_c   1.000
_cell.angle_alpha   90.00
_cell.angle_beta   90.00
_cell.angle_gamma   90.00
#
_symmetry.space_group_name_H-M   'P 1'
#
loop_
_entity.id
_entity.type
_entity.pdbx_description
1 polymer ?
#
loop_
_entity_poly.entity_id
_entity_poly.type
_entity_poly.pdbx_seq_one_letter_code
_entity_poly.pdbx_strand_id
1 'polypeptide(L)'
;MTEISERAVVRRLNDRFGFGPAPGDLDAGVDATVRRLLGPAKDAAVPVPTGLEPPETVKKKDQDKDAKKAANKQRAAQERKLTIWWLDRMVVSRTAGERLTWFWHGHFATSNQKVRNTAWMLAQNQTQRTLALGRFGDLAQAMIVDTAMIRWLDGQKNRKGSPNENLAREFMELFTLGIGHYQEADVAQGARCLTGWVLRKDAATLQRRRFDTGSKTVLGRTGDFDAKGFARLALAQPASAGFVIGRLWFRLVSATPPDAATVARLTTAYGVNRDIRSLLTAMVAEGAFKDPASSLVKEPVEWAVGLLRALKLRPSKLEEKEQSKLLAGLRGMGQLPYRPPSVGGWPAGASWLTTSAGVTRLQLAQQLAKKADLSAVKDSQDAAALLGVDGWSDRTKTALAGVKDPAQLTAVAACAPEYVVSG
;
A
#
# COMPACT_ATOMS: atom_id res chain seq x y z
N MET A 1 0.55 -33.08 -0.27
CA MET A 1 0.37 -32.00 -1.26
C MET A 1 1.74 -31.66 -1.82
N THR A 2 1.85 -31.48 -3.13
CA THR A 2 3.13 -31.14 -3.78
C THR A 2 3.43 -29.66 -3.50
N GLU A 3 4.48 -29.37 -2.74
CA GLU A 3 4.94 -28.01 -2.51
C GLU A 3 5.54 -27.41 -3.80
N ILE A 4 5.52 -26.09 -3.93
CA ILE A 4 6.24 -25.39 -5.00
C ILE A 4 7.75 -25.53 -4.82
N SER A 5 8.51 -25.40 -5.91
CA SER A 5 9.98 -25.46 -5.87
C SER A 5 10.58 -24.33 -5.01
N GLU A 6 11.81 -24.51 -4.52
CA GLU A 6 12.49 -23.49 -3.73
C GLU A 6 12.61 -22.15 -4.49
N ARG A 7 12.94 -22.21 -5.79
CA ARG A 7 12.99 -21.03 -6.66
C ARG A 7 11.65 -20.31 -6.74
N ALA A 8 10.54 -21.06 -6.83
CA ALA A 8 9.20 -20.49 -6.82
C ALA A 8 8.87 -19.84 -5.45
N VAL A 9 9.30 -20.43 -4.33
CA VAL A 9 9.19 -19.80 -3.00
C VAL A 9 9.97 -18.48 -2.96
N VAL A 10 11.19 -18.43 -3.48
CA VAL A 10 12.02 -17.22 -3.54
C VAL A 10 11.37 -16.15 -4.39
N ARG A 11 10.82 -16.51 -5.54
CA ARG A 11 10.04 -15.61 -6.39
C ARG A 11 8.83 -15.05 -5.62
N ARG A 12 8.06 -15.93 -5.00
CA ARG A 12 6.87 -15.61 -4.21
C ARG A 12 7.19 -14.63 -3.08
N LEU A 13 8.31 -14.83 -2.37
CA LEU A 13 8.80 -13.88 -1.38
C LEU A 13 9.06 -12.49 -1.98
N ASN A 14 9.79 -12.42 -3.10
CA ASN A 14 10.09 -11.14 -3.73
C ASN A 14 8.84 -10.44 -4.29
N ASP A 15 7.88 -11.19 -4.84
CA ASP A 15 6.60 -10.65 -5.32
C ASP A 15 5.73 -10.13 -4.17
N ARG A 16 5.64 -10.87 -3.06
CA ARG A 16 4.69 -10.57 -1.99
C ARG A 16 5.24 -9.59 -0.96
N PHE A 17 6.52 -9.72 -0.63
CA PHE A 17 7.17 -8.90 0.39
C PHE A 17 8.04 -7.81 -0.26
N GLY A 18 8.25 -7.84 -1.58
CA GLY A 18 8.80 -6.74 -2.37
C GLY A 18 7.81 -6.30 -3.44
N PHE A 19 8.33 -5.94 -4.62
CA PHE A 19 7.54 -5.65 -5.81
C PHE A 19 7.99 -6.54 -7.00
N GLY A 20 8.46 -7.73 -6.67
CA GLY A 20 9.05 -8.69 -7.62
C GLY A 20 10.57 -8.74 -7.60
N PRO A 21 11.14 -9.82 -8.16
CA PRO A 21 12.58 -10.06 -8.17
C PRO A 21 13.30 -8.99 -9.02
N ALA A 22 14.46 -8.56 -8.56
CA ALA A 22 15.46 -7.92 -9.42
C ALA A 22 16.35 -9.01 -10.05
N PRO A 23 17.13 -8.68 -11.09
CA PRO A 23 18.10 -9.61 -11.67
C PRO A 23 19.01 -10.25 -10.61
N GLY A 24 19.09 -11.58 -10.60
CA GLY A 24 19.86 -12.38 -9.64
C GLY A 24 19.16 -12.71 -8.32
N ASP A 25 17.98 -12.15 -8.02
CA ASP A 25 17.28 -12.43 -6.76
C ASP A 25 16.77 -13.87 -6.65
N LEU A 26 16.45 -14.50 -7.79
CA LEU A 26 15.86 -15.84 -7.82
C LEU A 26 16.87 -16.96 -7.54
N ASP A 27 18.17 -16.63 -7.59
CA ASP A 27 19.26 -17.55 -7.31
C ASP A 27 19.66 -17.49 -5.83
N ALA A 28 19.06 -16.59 -5.05
CA ALA A 28 19.19 -16.55 -3.60
C ALA A 28 18.29 -17.61 -2.96
N GLY A 29 18.81 -18.44 -2.08
CA GLY A 29 17.99 -19.38 -1.30
C GLY A 29 16.94 -18.67 -0.41
N VAL A 30 15.94 -19.42 0.04
CA VAL A 30 14.78 -18.90 0.81
C VAL A 30 15.23 -18.09 2.03
N ASP A 31 16.12 -18.64 2.84
CA ASP A 31 16.60 -18.01 4.08
C ASP A 31 17.32 -16.68 3.83
N ALA A 32 18.15 -16.63 2.79
CA ALA A 32 18.87 -15.41 2.42
C ALA A 32 17.87 -14.33 1.96
N THR A 33 16.85 -14.74 1.21
CA THR A 33 15.78 -13.85 0.73
C THR A 33 14.93 -13.31 1.89
N VAL A 34 14.53 -14.15 2.85
CA VAL A 34 13.79 -13.71 4.04
C VAL A 34 14.62 -12.72 4.87
N ARG A 35 15.89 -13.04 5.16
CA ARG A 35 16.78 -12.15 5.93
C ARG A 35 16.97 -10.80 5.25
N ARG A 36 17.06 -10.77 3.92
CA ARG A 36 17.17 -9.52 3.16
C ARG A 36 15.87 -8.72 3.23
N LEU A 37 14.73 -9.35 2.94
CA LEU A 37 13.43 -8.68 2.88
C LEU A 37 13.00 -8.15 4.25
N LEU A 38 13.15 -8.97 5.28
CA LEU A 38 12.87 -8.64 6.67
C LEU A 38 14.12 -8.17 7.42
N GLY A 39 15.10 -7.62 6.71
CA GLY A 39 16.29 -7.00 7.31
C GLY A 39 16.08 -5.51 7.62
N PRO A 40 17.12 -4.81 8.09
CA PRO A 40 17.15 -3.35 8.10
C PRO A 40 17.18 -2.80 6.67
N ALA A 41 16.51 -1.66 6.45
CA ALA A 41 16.48 -1.00 5.14
C ALA A 41 17.90 -0.54 4.75
N LYS A 42 18.47 -1.17 3.73
CA LYS A 42 19.72 -0.76 3.07
C LYS A 42 19.46 -0.31 1.63
N ASP A 43 18.27 0.23 1.38
CA ASP A 43 17.83 0.61 0.05
C ASP A 43 18.61 1.82 -0.48
N ALA A 44 18.77 1.90 -1.81
CA ALA A 44 19.37 3.06 -2.44
C ALA A 44 18.63 4.35 -2.04
N ALA A 45 19.40 5.41 -1.75
CA ALA A 45 18.83 6.68 -1.36
C ALA A 45 18.04 7.28 -2.54
N VAL A 46 16.75 7.56 -2.30
CA VAL A 46 15.91 8.38 -3.18
C VAL A 46 15.57 9.65 -2.41
N PRO A 47 16.17 10.81 -2.76
CA PRO A 47 15.97 12.06 -2.03
C PRO A 47 14.49 12.39 -1.88
N VAL A 48 14.09 12.83 -0.69
CA VAL A 48 12.72 13.25 -0.41
C VAL A 48 12.41 14.50 -1.26
N PRO A 49 11.26 14.56 -1.94
CA PRO A 49 10.92 15.70 -2.78
C PRO A 49 10.70 16.95 -1.95
N THR A 50 11.42 18.02 -2.30
CA THR A 50 11.24 19.37 -1.73
C THR A 50 10.15 20.17 -2.46
N GLY A 51 9.74 21.32 -1.92
CA GLY A 51 8.80 22.23 -2.60
C GLY A 51 7.37 21.71 -2.72
N LEU A 52 6.92 20.88 -1.77
CA LEU A 52 5.54 20.38 -1.67
C LEU A 52 4.63 21.34 -0.88
N GLU A 53 4.91 22.64 -0.94
CA GLU A 53 4.20 23.63 -0.12
C GLU A 53 2.72 23.70 -0.51
N PRO A 54 1.81 23.81 0.47
CA PRO A 54 0.40 24.02 0.17
C PRO A 54 0.25 25.29 -0.68
N PRO A 55 -0.47 25.25 -1.81
CA PRO A 55 -0.73 26.47 -2.58
C PRO A 55 -1.46 27.48 -1.70
N GLU A 56 -1.13 28.76 -1.88
CA GLU A 56 -1.80 29.83 -1.13
C GLU A 56 -3.32 29.70 -1.25
N THR A 57 -4.01 29.86 -0.13
CA THR A 57 -5.47 29.92 -0.13
C THR A 57 -5.89 31.16 -0.90
N VAL A 58 -6.36 30.96 -2.13
CA VAL A 58 -7.02 32.02 -2.91
C VAL A 58 -8.15 32.58 -2.06
N LYS A 59 -8.00 33.82 -1.58
CA LYS A 59 -9.01 34.47 -0.76
C LYS A 59 -10.29 34.60 -1.59
N LYS A 60 -11.44 34.38 -0.96
CA LYS A 60 -12.80 34.38 -1.56
C LYS A 60 -13.15 35.60 -2.42
N LYS A 61 -12.36 36.68 -2.39
CA LYS A 61 -12.67 37.94 -3.09
C LYS A 61 -12.31 37.95 -4.57
N ASP A 62 -11.47 37.04 -5.06
CA ASP A 62 -11.15 36.99 -6.48
C ASP A 62 -11.63 35.69 -7.09
N GLN A 63 -12.73 35.77 -7.83
CA GLN A 63 -13.15 34.77 -8.82
C GLN A 63 -12.19 34.79 -10.04
N ASP A 64 -10.90 34.94 -9.79
CA ASP A 64 -9.89 34.86 -10.83
C ASP A 64 -9.76 33.38 -11.24
N LYS A 65 -10.40 33.05 -12.36
CA LYS A 65 -10.35 31.72 -12.97
C LYS A 65 -8.90 31.31 -13.25
N ASP A 66 -8.01 32.26 -13.53
CA ASP A 66 -6.61 32.00 -13.83
C ASP A 66 -5.82 31.66 -12.57
N ALA A 67 -6.02 32.39 -11.46
CA ALA A 67 -5.43 32.03 -10.16
C ALA A 67 -5.86 30.62 -9.72
N LYS A 68 -7.14 30.25 -9.88
CA LYS A 68 -7.64 28.91 -9.56
C LYS A 68 -7.02 27.84 -10.47
N LYS A 69 -6.88 28.13 -11.77
CA LYS A 69 -6.25 27.24 -12.76
C LYS A 69 -4.76 27.05 -12.44
N ALA A 70 -4.03 28.11 -12.12
CA ALA A 70 -2.63 28.08 -11.71
C ALA A 70 -2.43 27.22 -10.44
N ALA A 71 -3.25 27.44 -9.40
CA ALA A 71 -3.19 26.65 -8.17
C ALA A 71 -3.52 25.16 -8.41
N ASN A 72 -4.46 24.85 -9.31
CA ASN A 72 -4.73 23.46 -9.72
C ASN A 72 -3.55 22.82 -10.45
N LYS A 73 -2.92 23.56 -11.37
CA LYS A 73 -1.74 23.11 -12.12
C LYS A 73 -0.57 22.83 -11.17
N GLN A 74 -0.31 23.72 -10.21
CA GLN A 74 0.73 23.54 -9.19
C GLN A 74 0.48 22.29 -8.33
N ARG A 75 -0.77 22.09 -7.85
CA ARG A 75 -1.13 20.86 -7.10
C ARG A 75 -0.91 19.60 -7.92
N ALA A 76 -1.32 19.59 -9.18
CA ALA A 76 -1.12 18.45 -10.07
C ALA A 76 0.37 18.15 -10.29
N ALA A 77 1.20 19.19 -10.43
CA ALA A 77 2.65 19.04 -10.56
C ALA A 77 3.30 18.48 -9.28
N GLN A 78 2.90 18.99 -8.11
CA GLN A 78 3.39 18.49 -6.82
C GLN A 78 2.97 17.02 -6.58
N GLU A 79 1.73 16.66 -6.90
CA GLU A 79 1.24 15.30 -6.74
C GLU A 79 1.93 14.34 -7.72
N ARG A 80 2.19 14.77 -8.96
CA ARG A 80 3.03 14.01 -9.90
C ARG A 80 4.42 13.80 -9.32
N LYS A 81 5.09 14.86 -8.84
CA LYS A 81 6.42 14.78 -8.22
C LYS A 81 6.45 13.78 -7.06
N LEU A 82 5.47 13.86 -6.16
CA LEU A 82 5.35 12.96 -5.01
C LEU A 82 5.07 11.50 -5.44
N THR A 83 4.20 11.30 -6.44
CA THR A 83 3.87 9.96 -6.96
C THR A 83 5.06 9.30 -7.65
N ILE A 84 5.75 10.04 -8.53
CA ILE A 84 6.94 9.55 -9.23
C ILE A 84 8.06 9.23 -8.24
N TRP A 85 8.28 10.07 -7.22
CA TRP A 85 9.23 9.78 -6.16
C TRP A 85 8.93 8.47 -5.43
N TRP A 86 7.67 8.21 -5.10
CA TRP A 86 7.33 6.98 -4.38
C TRP A 86 7.48 5.74 -5.27
N LEU A 87 7.07 5.83 -6.54
CA LEU A 87 7.30 4.75 -7.51
C LEU A 87 8.80 4.46 -7.68
N ASP A 88 9.65 5.49 -7.73
CA ASP A 88 11.12 5.34 -7.73
C ASP A 88 11.61 4.55 -6.50
N ARG A 89 11.09 4.86 -5.31
CA ARG A 89 11.42 4.14 -4.07
C ARG A 89 11.01 2.68 -4.14
N MET A 90 9.80 2.39 -4.61
CA MET A 90 9.33 1.01 -4.79
C MET A 90 10.19 0.25 -5.80
N VAL A 91 10.62 0.89 -6.88
CA VAL A 91 11.51 0.30 -7.89
C VAL A 91 12.89 -0.03 -7.31
N VAL A 92 13.49 0.82 -6.49
CA VAL A 92 14.85 0.57 -5.97
C VAL A 92 14.89 -0.22 -4.66
N SER A 93 13.74 -0.41 -3.99
CA SER A 93 13.71 -1.09 -2.70
C SER A 93 14.13 -2.57 -2.80
N ARG A 94 14.89 -3.03 -1.82
CA ARG A 94 15.40 -4.40 -1.70
C ARG A 94 14.85 -5.10 -0.44
N THR A 95 14.05 -4.39 0.36
CA THR A 95 13.45 -4.84 1.62
C THR A 95 11.93 -4.75 1.57
N ALA A 96 11.26 -5.28 2.60
CA ALA A 96 9.81 -5.21 2.75
C ALA A 96 9.28 -3.82 3.13
N GLY A 97 10.16 -2.84 3.40
CA GLY A 97 9.76 -1.52 3.87
C GLY A 97 8.75 -0.82 2.96
N GLU A 98 9.05 -0.67 1.67
CA GLU A 98 8.13 0.01 0.74
C GLU A 98 6.87 -0.82 0.45
N ARG A 99 6.98 -2.15 0.44
CA ARG A 99 5.86 -3.05 0.22
C ARG A 99 4.84 -2.98 1.37
N LEU A 100 5.33 -2.89 2.61
CA LEU A 100 4.48 -2.69 3.78
C LEU A 100 3.99 -1.25 3.88
N THR A 101 4.78 -0.26 3.48
CA THR A 101 4.29 1.13 3.36
C THR A 101 3.11 1.21 2.39
N TRP A 102 3.20 0.53 1.24
CA TRP A 102 2.10 0.43 0.28
C TRP A 102 0.86 -0.23 0.89
N PHE A 103 1.04 -1.36 1.59
CA PHE A 103 -0.04 -2.03 2.32
C PHE A 103 -0.70 -1.11 3.34
N TRP A 104 0.08 -0.44 4.20
CA TRP A 104 -0.45 0.45 5.24
C TRP A 104 -1.15 1.67 4.67
N HIS A 105 -0.70 2.18 3.52
CA HIS A 105 -1.39 3.26 2.80
C HIS A 105 -2.76 2.81 2.25
N GLY A 106 -2.91 1.54 1.92
CA GLY A 106 -4.21 0.92 1.59
C GLY A 106 -5.06 0.58 2.82
N HIS A 107 -4.43 0.19 3.93
CA HIS A 107 -5.11 -0.14 5.19
C HIS A 107 -5.66 1.10 5.89
N PHE A 108 -4.83 2.13 6.10
CA PHE A 108 -5.21 3.45 6.61
C PHE A 108 -5.51 4.40 5.44
N ALA A 109 -6.45 4.00 4.58
CA ALA A 109 -6.68 4.63 3.30
C ALA A 109 -6.97 6.13 3.45
N THR A 110 -6.11 6.94 2.84
CA THR A 110 -6.19 8.41 2.86
C THR A 110 -6.01 8.94 1.43
N SER A 111 -6.99 9.69 0.92
CA SER A 111 -6.97 10.17 -0.48
C SER A 111 -6.64 11.65 -0.60
N ASN A 112 -5.60 11.93 -1.38
CA ASN A 112 -5.19 13.29 -1.72
C ASN A 112 -6.23 14.05 -2.55
N GLN A 113 -7.24 13.37 -3.11
CA GLN A 113 -8.38 14.02 -3.75
C GLN A 113 -9.14 14.96 -2.79
N LYS A 114 -9.32 14.56 -1.53
CA LYS A 114 -9.96 15.39 -0.47
C LYS A 114 -8.94 16.09 0.42
N VAL A 115 -7.79 15.47 0.70
CA VAL A 115 -6.75 16.08 1.52
C VAL A 115 -6.16 17.31 0.83
N ARG A 116 -5.86 17.20 -0.48
CA ARG A 116 -5.34 18.27 -1.35
C ARG A 116 -4.08 18.95 -0.79
N ASN A 117 -3.22 18.17 -0.13
CA ASN A 117 -1.98 18.65 0.48
C ASN A 117 -0.91 17.55 0.42
N THR A 118 0.05 17.69 -0.49
CA THR A 118 1.10 16.71 -0.75
C THR A 118 2.14 16.63 0.37
N ALA A 119 2.37 17.72 1.13
CA ALA A 119 3.24 17.69 2.30
C ALA A 119 2.67 16.78 3.41
N TRP A 120 1.35 16.86 3.68
CA TRP A 120 0.70 15.97 4.65
C TRP A 120 0.69 14.52 4.18
N MET A 121 0.44 14.28 2.89
CA MET A 121 0.52 12.92 2.34
C MET A 121 1.93 12.33 2.42
N LEU A 122 2.97 13.15 2.18
CA LEU A 122 4.37 12.74 2.34
C LEU A 122 4.70 12.41 3.80
N ALA A 123 4.27 13.25 4.75
CA ALA A 123 4.48 13.01 6.18
C ALA A 123 3.81 11.71 6.65
N GLN A 124 2.58 11.45 6.20
CA GLN A 124 1.88 10.20 6.46
C GLN A 124 2.64 9.00 5.88
N ASN A 125 3.07 9.07 4.61
CA ASN A 125 3.87 8.04 3.96
C ASN A 125 5.18 7.75 4.70
N GLN A 126 5.89 8.80 5.15
CA GLN A 126 7.10 8.67 5.96
C GLN A 126 6.83 7.99 7.30
N THR A 127 5.73 8.35 7.96
CA THR A 127 5.31 7.73 9.23
C THR A 127 5.03 6.23 9.04
N GLN A 128 4.22 5.89 8.03
CA GLN A 128 3.90 4.50 7.69
C GLN A 128 5.16 3.71 7.35
N ARG A 129 6.10 4.30 6.62
CA ARG A 129 7.37 3.67 6.26
C ARG A 129 8.29 3.43 7.44
N THR A 130 8.43 4.41 8.32
CA THR A 130 9.25 4.28 9.53
C THR A 130 8.72 3.17 10.45
N LEU A 131 7.40 3.01 10.53
CA LEU A 131 6.75 2.05 11.41
C LEU A 131 6.32 0.76 10.68
N ALA A 132 6.66 0.60 9.40
CA ALA A 132 6.10 -0.42 8.51
C ALA A 132 6.28 -1.86 9.00
N LEU A 133 7.43 -2.14 9.63
CA LEU A 133 7.81 -3.44 10.18
C LEU A 133 7.91 -3.43 11.72
N GLY A 134 7.52 -2.32 12.36
CA GLY A 134 7.62 -2.15 13.81
C GLY A 134 6.40 -2.71 14.54
N ARG A 135 6.04 -2.06 15.65
CA ARG A 135 4.86 -2.41 16.44
C ARG A 135 3.63 -1.77 15.83
N PHE A 136 2.60 -2.56 15.51
CA PHE A 136 1.35 -2.02 14.98
C PHE A 136 0.68 -1.02 15.93
N GLY A 137 0.86 -1.20 17.24
CA GLY A 137 0.34 -0.25 18.23
C GLY A 137 0.90 1.17 18.07
N ASP A 138 2.16 1.30 17.66
CA ASP A 138 2.79 2.60 17.42
C ASP A 138 2.27 3.21 16.12
N LEU A 139 2.13 2.38 15.06
CA LEU A 139 1.54 2.81 13.80
C LEU A 139 0.10 3.28 13.98
N ALA A 140 -0.75 2.50 14.65
CA ALA A 140 -2.15 2.85 14.87
C ALA A 140 -2.30 4.14 15.70
N GLN A 141 -1.48 4.33 16.74
CA GLN A 141 -1.46 5.56 17.54
C GLN A 141 -0.94 6.77 16.76
N ALA A 142 -0.02 6.59 15.81
CA ALA A 142 0.44 7.67 14.94
C ALA A 142 -0.64 8.03 13.91
N MET A 143 -1.29 7.03 13.31
CA MET A 143 -2.30 7.22 12.27
C MET A 143 -3.59 7.86 12.78
N ILE A 144 -4.03 7.58 14.01
CA ILE A 144 -5.28 8.15 14.55
C ILE A 144 -5.21 9.67 14.77
N VAL A 145 -3.99 10.23 14.84
CA VAL A 145 -3.74 11.68 14.98
C VAL A 145 -3.02 12.27 13.75
N ASP A 146 -2.87 11.50 12.68
CA ASP A 146 -2.20 11.95 11.47
C ASP A 146 -2.98 13.08 10.79
N THR A 147 -2.24 14.06 10.24
CA THR A 147 -2.85 15.29 9.70
C THR A 147 -3.70 15.00 8.45
N ALA A 148 -3.21 14.13 7.56
CA ALA A 148 -3.93 13.77 6.35
C ALA A 148 -5.16 12.91 6.68
N MET A 149 -5.05 11.99 7.64
CA MET A 149 -6.15 11.18 8.15
C MET A 149 -7.25 12.04 8.81
N ILE A 150 -6.87 12.96 9.69
CA ILE A 150 -7.81 13.91 10.32
C ILE A 150 -8.56 14.69 9.24
N ARG A 151 -7.87 15.19 8.21
CA ARG A 151 -8.53 15.88 7.09
C ARG A 151 -9.44 14.95 6.28
N TRP A 152 -9.00 13.73 6.02
CA TRP A 152 -9.71 12.75 5.21
C TRP A 152 -11.03 12.32 5.86
N LEU A 153 -11.04 12.11 7.18
CA LEU A 153 -12.22 11.66 7.92
C LEU A 153 -12.95 12.77 8.67
N ASP A 154 -12.67 14.04 8.32
CA ASP A 154 -13.32 15.22 8.89
C ASP A 154 -13.14 15.37 10.43
N GLY A 155 -12.06 14.82 10.97
CA GLY A 155 -11.70 14.91 12.40
C GLY A 155 -11.49 16.35 12.87
N GLN A 156 -11.15 17.28 11.97
CA GLN A 156 -11.04 18.71 12.31
C GLN A 156 -12.39 19.38 12.66
N LYS A 157 -13.50 18.73 12.31
CA LYS A 157 -14.85 19.16 12.68
C LYS A 157 -15.28 18.59 14.03
N ASN A 158 -14.57 17.58 14.54
CA ASN A 158 -14.89 16.91 15.80
C ASN A 158 -14.52 17.81 16.99
N ARG A 159 -15.49 18.24 17.79
CA ARG A 159 -15.25 19.13 18.94
C ARG A 159 -16.17 18.79 20.11
N LYS A 160 -15.75 19.13 21.33
CA LYS A 160 -16.58 19.03 22.53
C LYS A 160 -17.95 19.67 22.28
N GLY A 161 -19.01 18.94 22.64
CA GLY A 161 -20.41 19.34 22.44
C GLY A 161 -20.97 19.11 21.03
N SER A 162 -20.14 18.72 20.06
CA SER A 162 -20.57 18.32 18.71
C SER A 162 -19.61 17.26 18.15
N PRO A 163 -19.68 16.01 18.69
CA PRO A 163 -18.81 14.94 18.23
C PRO A 163 -19.07 14.56 16.77
N ASN A 164 -18.00 14.28 16.02
CA ASN A 164 -18.07 13.67 14.69
C ASN A 164 -17.53 12.24 14.80
N GLU A 165 -18.41 11.28 14.59
CA GLU A 165 -18.18 9.85 14.81
C GLU A 165 -17.34 9.15 13.74
N ASN A 166 -17.21 9.77 12.56
CA ASN A 166 -16.63 9.13 11.39
C ASN A 166 -15.27 8.48 11.69
N LEU A 167 -14.28 9.25 12.17
CA LEU A 167 -12.95 8.69 12.45
C LEU A 167 -12.97 7.59 13.54
N ALA A 168 -13.85 7.68 14.54
CA ALA A 168 -13.94 6.67 15.59
C ALA A 168 -14.52 5.35 15.05
N ARG A 169 -15.57 5.44 14.23
CA ARG A 169 -16.18 4.29 13.55
C ARG A 169 -15.18 3.60 12.65
N GLU A 170 -14.57 4.34 11.73
CA GLU A 170 -13.61 3.79 10.76
C GLU A 170 -12.39 3.16 11.44
N PHE A 171 -11.93 3.75 12.55
CA PHE A 171 -10.80 3.21 13.30
C PHE A 171 -11.11 1.84 13.92
N MET A 172 -12.31 1.66 14.49
CA MET A 172 -12.73 0.36 15.00
C MET A 172 -13.06 -0.61 13.85
N GLU A 173 -13.89 -0.18 12.91
CA GLU A 173 -14.45 -1.04 11.87
C GLU A 173 -13.40 -1.47 10.84
N LEU A 174 -12.68 -0.53 10.24
CA LEU A 174 -11.83 -0.81 9.08
C LEU A 174 -10.35 -0.96 9.42
N PHE A 175 -9.90 -0.43 10.56
CA PHE A 175 -8.47 -0.37 10.88
C PHE A 175 -8.04 -1.31 12.00
N THR A 176 -8.90 -1.68 12.95
CA THR A 176 -8.45 -2.40 14.15
C THR A 176 -9.27 -3.59 14.59
N LEU A 177 -10.60 -3.62 14.44
CA LEU A 177 -11.47 -4.66 15.02
C LEU A 177 -12.26 -5.46 13.97
N GLY A 178 -12.76 -4.79 12.93
CA GLY A 178 -13.79 -5.37 12.05
C GLY A 178 -15.21 -5.06 12.54
N ILE A 179 -16.17 -5.27 11.65
CA ILE A 179 -17.61 -5.11 11.92
C ILE A 179 -18.05 -6.12 13.00
N GLY A 180 -18.94 -5.70 13.90
CA GLY A 180 -19.58 -6.57 14.89
C GLY A 180 -18.79 -6.76 16.19
N HIS A 181 -17.66 -6.06 16.34
CA HIS A 181 -16.78 -6.16 17.51
C HIS A 181 -16.78 -4.90 18.41
N TYR A 182 -17.75 -4.01 18.21
CA TYR A 182 -18.01 -2.81 18.99
C TYR A 182 -19.51 -2.48 18.91
N GLN A 183 -19.98 -1.64 19.82
CA GLN A 183 -21.35 -1.14 19.83
C GLN A 183 -21.41 0.31 19.34
N GLU A 184 -22.59 0.77 18.96
CA GLU A 184 -22.79 2.17 18.55
C GLU A 184 -22.41 3.17 19.66
N ALA A 185 -22.65 2.79 20.92
CA ALA A 185 -22.21 3.58 22.06
C ALA A 185 -20.68 3.74 22.11
N ASP A 186 -19.90 2.73 21.71
CA ASP A 186 -18.45 2.82 21.65
C ASP A 186 -17.99 3.81 20.57
N VAL A 187 -18.74 3.91 19.46
CA VAL A 187 -18.47 4.89 18.41
C VAL A 187 -18.67 6.30 18.93
N ALA A 188 -19.82 6.57 19.56
CA ALA A 188 -20.13 7.88 20.13
C ALA A 188 -19.10 8.29 21.21
N GLN A 189 -18.70 7.36 22.08
CA GLN A 189 -17.73 7.64 23.14
C GLN A 189 -16.29 7.74 22.61
N GLY A 190 -15.92 6.91 21.62
CA GLY A 190 -14.66 7.02 20.88
C GLY A 190 -14.55 8.36 20.15
N ALA A 191 -15.65 8.86 19.58
CA ALA A 191 -15.69 10.17 18.94
C ALA A 191 -15.32 11.29 19.92
N ARG A 192 -15.76 11.20 21.18
CA ARG A 192 -15.39 12.15 22.25
C ARG A 192 -13.88 12.12 22.51
N CYS A 193 -13.24 10.95 22.49
CA CYS A 193 -11.78 10.79 22.60
C CYS A 193 -10.98 11.48 21.48
N LEU A 194 -11.64 11.78 20.35
CA LEU A 194 -11.03 12.33 19.14
C LEU A 194 -11.39 13.80 18.90
N THR A 195 -11.97 14.49 19.88
CA THR A 195 -12.37 15.89 19.75
C THR A 195 -11.17 16.86 19.77
N GLY A 196 -11.33 18.04 19.18
CA GLY A 196 -10.46 19.18 19.42
C GLY A 196 -9.26 19.35 18.47
N TRP A 197 -9.08 18.48 17.48
CA TRP A 197 -8.04 18.64 16.46
C TRP A 197 -8.35 19.79 15.49
N VAL A 198 -7.34 20.59 15.16
CA VAL A 198 -7.46 21.68 14.19
C VAL A 198 -6.30 21.62 13.21
N LEU A 199 -6.62 21.67 11.91
CA LEU A 199 -5.62 21.69 10.85
C LEU A 199 -4.93 23.06 10.81
N ARG A 200 -3.60 23.05 10.94
CA ARG A 200 -2.72 24.22 10.69
C ARG A 200 -1.97 24.00 9.38
N LYS A 201 -1.10 24.94 9.00
CA LYS A 201 -0.32 24.85 7.76
C LYS A 201 0.50 23.55 7.71
N ASP A 202 1.22 23.25 8.78
CA ASP A 202 2.20 22.16 8.79
C ASP A 202 1.62 20.85 9.34
N ALA A 203 0.80 20.91 10.39
CA ALA A 203 0.24 19.74 11.05
C ALA A 203 -1.11 20.00 11.73
N ALA A 204 -1.84 18.95 12.05
CA ALA A 204 -2.97 19.00 12.96
C ALA A 204 -2.47 19.24 14.40
N THR A 205 -3.13 20.15 15.13
CA THR A 205 -2.82 20.43 16.54
C THR A 205 -4.06 20.29 17.40
N LEU A 206 -3.89 19.67 18.58
CA LEU A 206 -4.96 19.53 19.56
C LEU A 206 -5.22 20.87 20.25
N GLN A 207 -6.42 21.41 20.13
CA GLN A 207 -6.87 22.54 20.92
C GLN A 207 -7.58 22.05 22.19
N ARG A 208 -6.89 22.16 23.33
CA ARG A 208 -7.38 21.63 24.62
C ARG A 208 -8.78 22.13 25.01
N ARG A 209 -9.11 23.39 24.72
CA ARG A 209 -10.44 23.98 24.95
C ARG A 209 -11.59 23.33 24.16
N ARG A 210 -11.27 22.66 23.05
CA ARG A 210 -12.22 21.96 22.18
C ARG A 210 -12.23 20.45 22.43
N PHE A 211 -11.33 19.95 23.28
CA PHE A 211 -11.26 18.53 23.65
C PHE A 211 -12.23 18.26 24.80
N ASP A 212 -12.94 17.15 24.72
CA ASP A 212 -13.82 16.67 25.77
C ASP A 212 -13.02 15.94 26.87
N THR A 213 -12.98 16.52 28.07
CA THR A 213 -12.33 15.95 29.27
C THR A 213 -13.26 15.16 30.16
N GLY A 214 -14.54 15.03 29.78
CA GLY A 214 -15.46 14.22 30.53
C GLY A 214 -15.02 12.75 30.52
N SER A 215 -15.45 12.01 31.54
CA SER A 215 -15.33 10.56 31.55
C SER A 215 -16.05 9.95 30.33
N LYS A 216 -15.43 8.94 29.73
CA LYS A 216 -15.89 8.24 28.52
C LYS A 216 -15.84 6.75 28.80
N THR A 217 -16.91 6.03 28.46
CA THR A 217 -16.93 4.55 28.52
C THR A 217 -16.75 4.03 27.11
N VAL A 218 -15.60 3.42 26.82
CA VAL A 218 -15.27 2.87 25.51
C VAL A 218 -14.85 1.42 25.66
N LEU A 219 -15.52 0.53 24.95
CA LEU A 219 -15.23 -0.92 24.90
C LEU A 219 -15.15 -1.54 26.30
N GLY A 220 -16.13 -1.18 27.14
CA GLY A 220 -16.25 -1.67 28.53
C GLY A 220 -15.29 -1.04 29.54
N ARG A 221 -14.52 -0.01 29.17
CA ARG A 221 -13.59 0.70 30.08
C ARG A 221 -13.99 2.15 30.23
N THR A 222 -13.96 2.68 31.45
CA THR A 222 -14.35 4.06 31.77
C THR A 222 -13.14 4.89 32.22
N GLY A 223 -13.00 6.10 31.69
CA GLY A 223 -11.92 7.02 32.05
C GLY A 223 -11.88 8.27 31.17
N ASP A 224 -10.95 9.20 31.45
CA ASP A 224 -10.68 10.35 30.58
C ASP A 224 -9.68 9.95 29.48
N PHE A 225 -10.17 9.23 28.46
CA PHE A 225 -9.34 8.78 27.35
C PHE A 225 -9.14 9.87 26.29
N ASP A 226 -7.91 9.97 25.80
CA ASP A 226 -7.53 10.74 24.61
C ASP A 226 -7.46 9.83 23.37
N ALA A 227 -7.04 10.39 22.24
CA ALA A 227 -6.95 9.65 20.97
C ALA A 227 -6.05 8.41 21.07
N LYS A 228 -4.92 8.50 21.78
CA LYS A 228 -4.00 7.37 21.95
C LYS A 228 -4.55 6.34 22.93
N GLY A 229 -5.24 6.78 23.98
CA GLY A 229 -5.98 5.93 24.91
C GLY A 229 -7.05 5.12 24.18
N PHE A 230 -7.84 5.78 23.34
CA PHE A 230 -8.83 5.11 22.49
C PHE A 230 -8.19 4.07 21.56
N ALA A 231 -7.10 4.42 20.88
CA ALA A 231 -6.36 3.46 20.05
C ALA A 231 -5.91 2.24 20.86
N ARG A 232 -5.36 2.43 22.06
CA ARG A 232 -4.96 1.32 22.94
C ARG A 232 -6.14 0.45 23.38
N LEU A 233 -7.30 1.03 23.67
CA LEU A 233 -8.51 0.29 24.04
C LEU A 233 -9.03 -0.58 22.90
N ALA A 234 -9.07 -0.04 21.68
CA ALA A 234 -9.44 -0.81 20.50
C ALA A 234 -8.45 -1.96 20.28
N LEU A 235 -7.15 -1.68 20.32
CA LEU A 235 -6.16 -2.74 20.15
C LEU A 235 -6.24 -3.80 21.27
N ALA A 236 -6.60 -3.44 22.49
CA ALA A 236 -6.73 -4.40 23.59
C ALA A 236 -7.87 -5.42 23.41
N GLN A 237 -8.81 -5.20 22.48
CA GLN A 237 -9.89 -6.15 22.23
C GLN A 237 -9.36 -7.45 21.60
N PRO A 238 -9.90 -8.62 21.99
CA PRO A 238 -9.48 -9.92 21.45
C PRO A 238 -9.55 -10.01 19.91
N ALA A 239 -10.57 -9.41 19.30
CA ALA A 239 -10.76 -9.42 17.85
C ALA A 239 -9.63 -8.71 17.08
N SER A 240 -8.91 -7.79 17.74
CA SER A 240 -8.00 -6.88 17.03
C SER A 240 -6.81 -7.57 16.39
N ALA A 241 -6.20 -8.53 17.08
CA ALA A 241 -5.05 -9.25 16.54
C ALA A 241 -5.44 -10.06 15.30
N GLY A 242 -6.53 -10.83 15.40
CA GLY A 242 -7.07 -11.62 14.29
C GLY A 242 -7.43 -10.77 13.08
N PHE A 243 -8.04 -9.60 13.29
CA PHE A 243 -8.36 -8.66 12.21
C PHE A 243 -7.12 -8.23 11.42
N VAL A 244 -6.08 -7.73 12.10
CA VAL A 244 -4.87 -7.24 11.44
C VAL A 244 -4.09 -8.37 10.76
N ILE A 245 -4.01 -9.54 11.41
CA ILE A 245 -3.41 -10.75 10.84
C ILE A 245 -4.13 -11.15 9.55
N GLY A 246 -5.47 -11.17 9.56
CA GLY A 246 -6.28 -11.49 8.39
C GLY A 246 -6.03 -10.52 7.22
N ARG A 247 -5.89 -9.23 7.50
CA ARG A 247 -5.59 -8.20 6.47
C ARG A 247 -4.22 -8.41 5.82
N LEU A 248 -3.20 -8.69 6.62
CA LEU A 248 -1.85 -8.99 6.11
C LEU A 248 -1.83 -10.32 5.35
N TRP A 249 -2.47 -11.35 5.89
CA TRP A 249 -2.57 -12.67 5.26
C TRP A 249 -3.20 -12.59 3.87
N PHE A 250 -4.35 -11.92 3.76
CA PHE A 250 -5.07 -11.75 2.50
C PHE A 250 -4.23 -11.04 1.43
N ARG A 251 -3.30 -10.18 1.85
CA ARG A 251 -2.48 -9.41 0.92
C ARG A 251 -1.12 -10.01 0.60
N LEU A 252 -0.60 -10.88 1.48
CA LEU A 252 0.78 -11.35 1.45
C LEU A 252 0.93 -12.88 1.42
N VAL A 253 -0.14 -13.65 1.66
CA VAL A 253 -0.08 -15.12 1.76
C VAL A 253 -1.13 -15.79 0.88
N SER A 254 -2.41 -15.57 1.11
CA SER A 254 -3.46 -16.29 0.37
C SER A 254 -4.78 -15.55 0.39
N ALA A 255 -5.55 -15.67 -0.69
CA ALA A 255 -6.93 -15.19 -0.73
C ALA A 255 -7.86 -16.05 0.14
N THR A 256 -7.47 -17.30 0.42
CA THR A 256 -8.17 -18.18 1.37
C THR A 256 -7.85 -17.74 2.80
N PRO A 257 -8.85 -17.46 3.66
CA PRO A 257 -8.60 -17.10 5.05
C PRO A 257 -7.82 -18.18 5.81
N PRO A 258 -6.95 -17.81 6.76
CA PRO A 258 -6.25 -18.78 7.59
C PRO A 258 -7.23 -19.50 8.52
N ASP A 259 -6.99 -20.78 8.77
CA ASP A 259 -7.77 -21.54 9.76
C ASP A 259 -7.48 -21.07 11.20
N ALA A 260 -8.30 -21.51 12.16
CA ALA A 260 -8.18 -21.10 13.55
C ALA A 260 -6.82 -21.45 14.18
N ALA A 261 -6.24 -22.60 13.82
CA ALA A 261 -4.94 -23.03 14.34
C ALA A 261 -3.81 -22.11 13.83
N THR A 262 -3.86 -21.73 12.56
CA THR A 262 -2.95 -20.78 11.93
C THR A 262 -3.09 -19.40 12.56
N VAL A 263 -4.31 -18.91 12.76
CA VAL A 263 -4.56 -17.64 13.46
C VAL A 263 -3.96 -17.66 14.87
N ALA A 264 -4.08 -18.76 15.62
CA ALA A 264 -3.51 -18.87 16.95
C ALA A 264 -1.97 -18.81 16.96
N ARG A 265 -1.31 -19.53 16.03
CA ARG A 265 0.16 -19.47 15.86
C ARG A 265 0.62 -18.06 15.49
N LEU A 266 -0.04 -17.44 14.51
CA LEU A 266 0.28 -16.08 14.06
C LEU A 266 0.02 -15.03 15.15
N THR A 267 -1.04 -15.20 15.95
CA THR A 267 -1.32 -14.31 17.09
C THR A 267 -0.23 -14.42 18.16
N THR A 268 0.28 -15.62 18.40
CA THR A 268 1.41 -15.86 19.31
C THR A 268 2.67 -15.15 18.80
N ALA A 269 3.00 -15.28 17.52
CA ALA A 269 4.14 -14.61 16.90
C ALA A 269 4.00 -13.08 16.85
N TYR A 270 2.79 -12.58 16.62
CA TYR A 270 2.48 -11.16 16.67
C TYR A 270 2.67 -10.60 18.09
N GLY A 271 2.29 -11.40 19.09
CA GLY A 271 2.57 -11.19 20.50
C GLY A 271 1.91 -9.95 21.09
N VAL A 272 2.15 -9.74 22.40
CA VAL A 272 1.65 -8.57 23.13
C VAL A 272 2.17 -7.25 22.56
N ASN A 273 3.36 -7.29 21.96
CA ASN A 273 4.00 -6.12 21.36
C ASN A 273 3.46 -5.78 19.97
N ARG A 274 2.71 -6.69 19.34
CA ARG A 274 2.16 -6.53 17.99
C ARG A 274 3.26 -6.27 16.96
N ASP A 275 4.31 -7.07 17.02
CA ASP A 275 5.50 -6.91 16.19
C ASP A 275 5.25 -7.46 14.78
N ILE A 276 5.24 -6.57 13.79
CA ILE A 276 4.93 -6.91 12.41
C ILE A 276 6.02 -7.78 11.79
N ARG A 277 7.29 -7.55 12.12
CA ARG A 277 8.40 -8.37 11.59
C ARG A 277 8.29 -9.83 12.03
N SER A 278 7.99 -10.06 13.29
CA SER A 278 7.79 -11.39 13.87
C SER A 278 6.58 -12.09 13.26
N LEU A 279 5.47 -11.36 13.09
CA LEU A 279 4.28 -11.88 12.39
C LEU A 279 4.59 -12.30 10.95
N LEU A 280 5.27 -11.45 10.17
CA LEU A 280 5.63 -11.75 8.78
C LEU A 280 6.60 -12.93 8.68
N THR A 281 7.54 -13.06 9.63
CA THR A 281 8.45 -14.21 9.70
C THR A 281 7.65 -15.51 9.92
N ALA A 282 6.68 -15.50 10.83
CA ALA A 282 5.81 -16.65 11.06
C ALA A 282 4.91 -16.97 9.86
N MET A 283 4.37 -15.96 9.17
CA MET A 283 3.56 -16.17 7.95
C MET A 283 4.32 -16.88 6.83
N VAL A 284 5.61 -16.60 6.65
CA VAL A 284 6.45 -17.30 5.65
C VAL A 284 6.67 -18.77 6.03
N ALA A 285 6.66 -19.11 7.31
CA ALA A 285 6.84 -20.46 7.80
C ALA A 285 5.57 -21.33 7.69
N GLU A 286 4.40 -20.73 7.45
CA GLU A 286 3.14 -21.46 7.30
C GLU A 286 3.11 -22.24 5.97
N GLY A 287 2.56 -23.46 6.00
CA GLY A 287 2.50 -24.34 4.82
C GLY A 287 1.77 -23.71 3.62
N ALA A 288 0.78 -22.85 3.87
CA ALA A 288 0.10 -22.09 2.83
C ALA A 288 1.06 -21.24 1.98
N PHE A 289 2.20 -20.80 2.53
CA PHE A 289 3.18 -20.02 1.77
C PHE A 289 3.92 -20.86 0.71
N LYS A 290 3.94 -22.19 0.84
CA LYS A 290 4.50 -23.12 -0.15
C LYS A 290 3.45 -23.86 -0.98
N ASP A 291 2.18 -23.61 -0.69
CA ASP A 291 1.06 -24.22 -1.38
C ASP A 291 0.86 -23.59 -2.77
N PRO A 292 0.88 -24.35 -3.88
CA PRO A 292 0.59 -23.84 -5.22
C PRO A 292 -0.82 -23.22 -5.34
N ALA A 293 -1.79 -23.60 -4.52
CA ALA A 293 -3.14 -23.03 -4.53
C ALA A 293 -3.20 -21.61 -3.93
N SER A 294 -2.23 -21.24 -3.10
CA SER A 294 -2.15 -19.91 -2.50
C SER A 294 -1.63 -18.90 -3.51
N SER A 295 -2.43 -18.55 -4.52
CA SER A 295 -2.10 -17.57 -5.56
C SER A 295 -2.71 -16.20 -5.27
N LEU A 296 -2.02 -15.12 -5.65
CA LEU A 296 -2.49 -13.75 -5.48
C LEU A 296 -2.36 -12.95 -6.78
N VAL A 297 -3.41 -12.23 -7.16
CA VAL A 297 -3.36 -11.29 -8.30
C VAL A 297 -2.50 -10.08 -7.90
N LYS A 298 -1.48 -9.75 -8.71
CA LYS A 298 -0.68 -8.54 -8.52
C LYS A 298 -1.55 -7.32 -8.78
N GLU A 299 -1.56 -6.39 -7.83
CA GLU A 299 -2.26 -5.13 -8.03
C GLU A 299 -1.57 -4.29 -9.11
N PRO A 300 -2.28 -3.35 -9.78
CA PRO A 300 -1.71 -2.58 -10.89
C PRO A 300 -0.38 -1.86 -10.57
N VAL A 301 -0.23 -1.31 -9.36
CA VAL A 301 1.03 -0.69 -8.92
C VAL A 301 2.12 -1.72 -8.74
N GLU A 302 1.82 -2.89 -8.15
CA GLU A 302 2.80 -3.96 -7.95
C GLU A 302 3.30 -4.52 -9.27
N TRP A 303 2.36 -4.78 -10.18
CA TRP A 303 2.65 -5.22 -11.54
C TRP A 303 3.54 -4.20 -12.28
N ALA A 304 3.18 -2.92 -12.23
CA ALA A 304 3.93 -1.87 -12.93
C ALA A 304 5.33 -1.66 -12.35
N VAL A 305 5.46 -1.66 -11.03
CA VAL A 305 6.77 -1.54 -10.35
C VAL A 305 7.64 -2.76 -10.66
N GLY A 306 7.10 -3.98 -10.62
CA GLY A 306 7.83 -5.18 -11.01
C GLY A 306 8.33 -5.11 -12.44
N LEU A 307 7.50 -4.59 -13.36
CA LEU A 307 7.89 -4.45 -14.76
C LEU A 307 8.98 -3.39 -14.92
N LEU A 308 8.85 -2.24 -14.25
CA LEU A 308 9.89 -1.20 -14.23
C LEU A 308 11.23 -1.74 -13.69
N ARG A 309 11.19 -2.60 -12.67
CA ARG A 309 12.38 -3.27 -12.10
C ARG A 309 13.03 -4.21 -13.10
N ALA A 310 12.25 -5.10 -13.72
CA ALA A 310 12.72 -6.02 -14.74
C ALA A 310 13.38 -5.27 -15.91
N LEU A 311 12.75 -4.19 -16.37
CA LEU A 311 13.23 -3.34 -17.45
C LEU A 311 14.34 -2.36 -17.05
N LYS A 312 14.75 -2.34 -15.77
CA LYS A 312 15.75 -1.41 -15.20
C LYS A 312 15.40 0.07 -15.44
N LEU A 313 14.12 0.41 -15.47
CA LEU A 313 13.61 1.76 -15.69
C LEU A 313 13.30 2.45 -14.36
N ARG A 314 13.81 3.67 -14.18
CA ARG A 314 13.42 4.53 -13.06
C ARG A 314 12.39 5.57 -13.50
N PRO A 315 11.19 5.61 -12.91
CA PRO A 315 10.17 6.62 -13.19
C PRO A 315 10.69 8.06 -13.27
N SER A 316 11.58 8.48 -12.37
CA SER A 316 12.14 9.84 -12.37
C SER A 316 13.08 10.14 -13.53
N LYS A 317 13.60 9.11 -14.21
CA LYS A 317 14.50 9.23 -15.36
C LYS A 317 13.77 9.17 -16.70
N LEU A 318 12.48 8.87 -16.69
CA LEU A 318 11.63 8.99 -17.86
C LEU A 318 11.32 10.45 -18.14
N GLU A 319 11.15 10.79 -19.42
CA GLU A 319 10.63 12.09 -19.86
C GLU A 319 9.23 12.37 -19.26
N GLU A 320 8.85 13.64 -19.15
CA GLU A 320 7.58 14.03 -18.51
C GLU A 320 6.34 13.43 -19.20
N LYS A 321 6.39 13.25 -20.53
CA LYS A 321 5.31 12.64 -21.32
C LYS A 321 5.12 11.17 -20.93
N GLU A 322 6.20 10.45 -20.71
CA GLU A 322 6.26 9.04 -20.32
C GLU A 322 5.83 8.86 -18.87
N GLN A 323 6.26 9.76 -17.97
CA GLN A 323 5.74 9.81 -16.60
C GLN A 323 4.21 10.01 -16.61
N SER A 324 3.71 10.93 -17.44
CA SER A 324 2.28 11.20 -17.56
C SER A 324 1.51 9.99 -18.06
N LYS A 325 2.07 9.25 -19.02
CA LYS A 325 1.49 7.99 -19.52
C LYS A 325 1.50 6.87 -18.47
N LEU A 326 2.58 6.72 -17.71
CA LEU A 326 2.66 5.78 -16.58
C LEU A 326 1.54 6.05 -15.56
N LEU A 327 1.40 7.31 -15.14
CA LEU A 327 0.35 7.70 -14.19
C LEU A 327 -1.06 7.57 -14.79
N ALA A 328 -1.23 7.81 -16.09
CA ALA A 328 -2.49 7.59 -16.78
C ALA A 328 -2.86 6.10 -16.86
N GLY A 329 -1.90 5.21 -17.14
CA GLY A 329 -2.11 3.77 -17.16
C GLY A 329 -2.47 3.21 -15.78
N LEU A 330 -1.75 3.63 -14.73
CA LEU A 330 -2.10 3.30 -13.34
C LEU A 330 -3.52 3.76 -12.97
N ARG A 331 -3.90 4.98 -13.35
CA ARG A 331 -5.26 5.49 -13.17
C ARG A 331 -6.29 4.70 -13.98
N GLY A 332 -5.99 4.35 -15.23
CA GLY A 332 -6.87 3.58 -16.10
C GLY A 332 -7.12 2.15 -15.60
N MET A 333 -6.15 1.57 -14.90
CA MET A 333 -6.33 0.32 -14.16
C MET A 333 -6.98 0.49 -12.78
N GLY A 334 -7.30 1.72 -12.36
CA GLY A 334 -8.02 2.01 -11.12
C GLY A 334 -7.15 2.18 -9.87
N GLN A 335 -5.82 2.22 -10.00
CA GLN A 335 -4.91 2.29 -8.85
C GLN A 335 -3.78 3.29 -9.05
N LEU A 336 -3.95 4.49 -8.49
CA LEU A 336 -2.93 5.53 -8.49
C LEU A 336 -2.48 5.82 -7.05
N PRO A 337 -1.17 5.83 -6.73
CA PRO A 337 -0.69 6.14 -5.38
C PRO A 337 -1.27 7.46 -4.85
N TYR A 338 -1.49 7.52 -3.53
CA TYR A 338 -2.15 8.63 -2.83
C TYR A 338 -3.63 8.87 -3.19
N ARG A 339 -4.25 8.01 -4.00
CA ARG A 339 -5.67 8.13 -4.37
C ARG A 339 -6.47 6.83 -4.18
N PRO A 340 -6.56 6.28 -2.96
CA PRO A 340 -7.57 5.28 -2.66
C PRO A 340 -8.97 5.85 -2.95
N PRO A 341 -9.89 5.05 -3.50
CA PRO A 341 -11.23 5.51 -3.88
C PRO A 341 -12.17 5.67 -2.68
N SER A 342 -11.87 5.02 -1.54
CA SER A 342 -12.70 5.06 -0.32
C SER A 342 -11.85 4.89 0.94
N VAL A 343 -12.48 4.98 2.11
CA VAL A 343 -11.84 4.70 3.42
C VAL A 343 -11.46 3.22 3.57
N GLY A 344 -12.13 2.31 2.86
CA GLY A 344 -11.76 0.90 2.78
C GLY A 344 -10.55 0.60 1.89
N GLY A 345 -9.98 1.60 1.22
CA GLY A 345 -8.85 1.43 0.32
C GLY A 345 -9.26 1.05 -1.10
N TRP A 346 -8.40 0.28 -1.78
CA TRP A 346 -8.62 -0.22 -3.14
C TRP A 346 -9.29 -1.60 -3.13
N PRO A 347 -9.95 -2.00 -4.23
CA PRO A 347 -10.42 -3.37 -4.37
C PRO A 347 -9.24 -4.35 -4.45
N ALA A 348 -9.50 -5.66 -4.41
CA ALA A 348 -8.46 -6.68 -4.36
C ALA A 348 -8.81 -7.94 -5.17
N GLY A 349 -7.80 -8.76 -5.45
CA GLY A 349 -7.96 -10.03 -6.14
C GLY A 349 -8.46 -9.88 -7.58
N ALA A 350 -9.46 -10.66 -7.95
CA ALA A 350 -9.97 -10.74 -9.32
C ALA A 350 -10.55 -9.42 -9.87
N SER A 351 -10.84 -8.43 -9.01
CA SER A 351 -11.27 -7.09 -9.45
C SER A 351 -10.26 -6.40 -10.39
N TRP A 352 -9.00 -6.83 -10.38
CA TRP A 352 -7.94 -6.30 -11.24
C TRP A 352 -7.81 -6.99 -12.60
N LEU A 353 -8.61 -8.03 -12.85
CA LEU A 353 -8.58 -8.86 -14.06
C LEU A 353 -9.70 -8.51 -15.05
N THR A 354 -10.17 -7.26 -15.04
CA THR A 354 -11.18 -6.80 -16.01
C THR A 354 -10.56 -6.64 -17.41
N THR A 355 -11.39 -6.79 -18.45
CA THR A 355 -10.98 -6.58 -19.84
C THR A 355 -10.38 -5.18 -20.06
N SER A 356 -10.98 -4.14 -19.46
CA SER A 356 -10.49 -2.75 -19.57
C SER A 356 -9.13 -2.55 -18.90
N ALA A 357 -8.91 -3.18 -17.74
CA ALA A 357 -7.60 -3.18 -17.08
C ALA A 357 -6.58 -3.97 -17.91
N GLY A 358 -6.97 -5.08 -18.53
CA GLY A 358 -6.13 -5.87 -19.43
C GLY A 358 -5.60 -5.07 -20.62
N VAL A 359 -6.47 -4.34 -21.32
CA VAL A 359 -6.07 -3.48 -22.45
C VAL A 359 -5.13 -2.37 -21.99
N THR A 360 -5.47 -1.70 -20.88
CA THR A 360 -4.65 -0.61 -20.32
C THR A 360 -3.26 -1.13 -19.90
N ARG A 361 -3.22 -2.33 -19.30
CA ARG A 361 -1.98 -3.01 -18.89
C ARG A 361 -1.08 -3.29 -20.09
N LEU A 362 -1.63 -3.85 -21.17
CA LEU A 362 -0.87 -4.13 -22.39
C LEU A 362 -0.32 -2.85 -23.01
N GLN A 363 -1.13 -1.80 -23.11
CA GLN A 363 -0.70 -0.51 -23.65
C GLN A 363 0.44 0.11 -22.83
N LEU A 364 0.35 0.06 -21.50
CA LEU A 364 1.42 0.55 -20.63
C LEU A 364 2.68 -0.32 -20.74
N ALA A 365 2.53 -1.66 -20.80
CA ALA A 365 3.65 -2.57 -20.95
C ALA A 365 4.41 -2.31 -22.26
N GLN A 366 3.70 -2.12 -23.38
CA GLN A 366 4.29 -1.77 -24.68
C GLN A 366 5.05 -0.44 -24.63
N GLN A 367 4.53 0.55 -23.90
CA GLN A 367 5.18 1.85 -23.76
C GLN A 367 6.47 1.76 -22.95
N LEU A 368 6.48 0.98 -21.87
CA LEU A 368 7.67 0.78 -21.04
C LEU A 368 8.72 -0.07 -21.75
N ALA A 369 8.31 -1.16 -22.40
CA ALA A 369 9.22 -2.05 -23.12
C ALA A 369 10.00 -1.32 -24.22
N LYS A 370 9.37 -0.37 -24.93
CA LYS A 370 10.04 0.49 -25.92
C LYS A 370 11.13 1.41 -25.36
N LYS A 371 11.22 1.56 -24.04
CA LYS A 371 12.23 2.41 -23.37
C LYS A 371 13.36 1.60 -22.75
N ALA A 372 13.26 0.28 -22.76
CA ALA A 372 14.24 -0.61 -22.16
C ALA A 372 15.23 -1.13 -23.22
N ASP A 373 16.43 -1.50 -22.78
CA ASP A 373 17.33 -2.33 -23.57
C ASP A 373 16.84 -3.78 -23.50
N LEU A 374 16.40 -4.30 -24.64
CA LEU A 374 15.85 -5.65 -24.81
C LEU A 374 16.68 -6.48 -25.79
N SER A 375 17.93 -6.09 -26.05
CA SER A 375 18.83 -6.81 -26.98
C SER A 375 19.07 -8.27 -26.59
N ALA A 376 18.95 -8.59 -25.30
CA ALA A 376 19.05 -9.94 -24.77
C ALA A 376 17.77 -10.79 -24.89
N VAL A 377 16.62 -10.19 -25.29
CA VAL A 377 15.35 -10.91 -25.40
C VAL A 377 15.12 -11.36 -26.84
N LYS A 378 15.35 -12.65 -27.12
CA LYS A 378 15.20 -13.24 -28.45
C LYS A 378 13.96 -14.12 -28.56
N ASP A 379 13.55 -14.72 -27.45
CA ASP A 379 12.40 -15.61 -27.39
C ASP A 379 11.62 -15.49 -26.07
N SER A 380 10.58 -16.32 -25.93
CA SER A 380 9.75 -16.33 -24.72
C SER A 380 10.53 -16.75 -23.48
N GLN A 381 11.56 -17.58 -23.60
CA GLN A 381 12.35 -18.04 -22.46
C GLN A 381 13.21 -16.89 -21.90
N ASP A 382 13.79 -16.07 -22.77
CA ASP A 382 14.49 -14.85 -22.36
C ASP A 382 13.53 -13.86 -21.68
N ALA A 383 12.30 -13.72 -22.21
CA ALA A 383 11.26 -12.90 -21.60
C ALA A 383 10.86 -13.43 -20.21
N ALA A 384 10.79 -14.75 -20.03
CA ALA A 384 10.56 -15.37 -18.73
C ALA A 384 11.69 -15.03 -17.75
N ALA A 385 12.95 -15.20 -18.18
CA ALA A 385 14.11 -14.87 -17.35
C ALA A 385 14.12 -13.38 -16.94
N LEU A 386 13.85 -12.47 -17.88
CA LEU A 386 13.74 -11.03 -17.61
C LEU A 386 12.67 -10.70 -16.57
N LEU A 387 11.49 -11.31 -16.68
CA LEU A 387 10.34 -11.07 -15.81
C LEU A 387 10.40 -11.90 -14.51
N GLY A 388 11.43 -12.73 -14.34
CA GLY A 388 11.56 -13.63 -13.21
C GLY A 388 10.46 -14.70 -13.17
N VAL A 389 9.96 -15.13 -14.33
CA VAL A 389 8.98 -16.20 -14.47
C VAL A 389 9.70 -17.54 -14.63
N ASP A 390 9.31 -18.55 -13.86
CA ASP A 390 9.96 -19.87 -13.89
C ASP A 390 9.71 -20.62 -15.20
N GLY A 391 8.54 -20.43 -15.79
CA GLY A 391 8.18 -20.97 -17.07
C GLY A 391 6.78 -20.55 -17.49
N TRP A 392 6.50 -20.73 -18.78
CA TRP A 392 5.19 -20.47 -19.35
C TRP A 392 4.39 -21.76 -19.47
N SER A 393 3.09 -21.69 -19.21
CA SER A 393 2.15 -22.74 -19.60
C SER A 393 2.13 -22.91 -21.12
N ASP A 394 1.70 -24.08 -21.60
CA ASP A 394 1.65 -24.34 -23.05
C ASP A 394 0.75 -23.34 -23.78
N ARG A 395 -0.36 -22.94 -23.16
CA ARG A 395 -1.24 -21.88 -23.67
C ARG A 395 -0.50 -20.55 -23.85
N THR A 396 0.30 -20.15 -22.85
CA THR A 396 1.09 -18.91 -22.92
C THR A 396 2.20 -19.04 -23.96
N LYS A 397 2.89 -20.18 -24.05
CA LYS A 397 3.90 -20.42 -25.10
C LYS A 397 3.31 -20.28 -26.50
N THR A 398 2.15 -20.88 -26.76
CA THR A 398 1.45 -20.76 -28.05
C THR A 398 1.11 -19.30 -28.37
N ALA A 399 0.65 -18.53 -27.39
CA ALA A 399 0.34 -17.11 -27.58
C ALA A 399 1.59 -16.25 -27.86
N LEU A 400 2.75 -16.60 -27.29
CA LEU A 400 4.00 -15.85 -27.46
C LEU A 400 4.77 -16.25 -28.75
N ALA A 401 4.60 -17.46 -29.27
CA ALA A 401 5.41 -18.01 -30.37
C ALA A 401 5.42 -17.13 -31.66
N GLY A 402 4.30 -16.44 -31.92
CA GLY A 402 4.14 -15.55 -33.08
C GLY A 402 4.71 -14.14 -32.91
N VAL A 403 5.11 -13.74 -31.69
CA VAL A 403 5.56 -12.37 -31.40
C VAL A 403 7.07 -12.27 -31.56
N LYS A 404 7.54 -11.59 -32.61
CA LYS A 404 8.96 -11.53 -32.96
C LYS A 404 9.67 -10.25 -32.49
N ASP A 405 8.95 -9.14 -32.38
CA ASP A 405 9.53 -7.89 -31.87
C ASP A 405 9.79 -8.02 -30.35
N PRO A 406 11.03 -7.82 -29.86
CA PRO A 406 11.35 -8.00 -28.44
C PRO A 406 10.51 -7.14 -27.48
N ALA A 407 10.17 -5.91 -27.89
CA ALA A 407 9.36 -5.01 -27.08
C ALA A 407 7.90 -5.47 -27.00
N GLN A 408 7.31 -5.90 -28.11
CA GLN A 408 5.99 -6.52 -28.13
C GLN A 408 5.97 -7.84 -27.34
N LEU A 409 6.97 -8.69 -27.53
CA LEU A 409 7.09 -9.98 -26.83
C LEU A 409 7.14 -9.77 -25.33
N THR A 410 8.00 -8.87 -24.86
CA THR A 410 8.11 -8.50 -23.44
C THR A 410 6.80 -7.93 -22.90
N ALA A 411 6.12 -7.08 -23.67
CA ALA A 411 4.85 -6.48 -23.25
C ALA A 411 3.71 -7.50 -23.11
N VAL A 412 3.60 -8.43 -24.06
CA VAL A 412 2.60 -9.51 -24.01
C VAL A 412 2.93 -10.50 -22.89
N ALA A 413 4.20 -10.88 -22.73
CA ALA A 413 4.66 -11.73 -21.63
C ALA A 413 4.37 -11.11 -20.26
N ALA A 414 4.56 -9.79 -20.10
CA ALA A 414 4.21 -9.06 -18.89
C ALA A 414 2.70 -8.99 -18.63
N CYS A 415 1.85 -9.39 -19.59
CA CYS A 415 0.41 -9.51 -19.41
C CYS A 415 -0.07 -10.96 -19.23
N ALA A 416 0.85 -11.93 -19.30
CA ALA A 416 0.53 -13.34 -19.15
C ALA A 416 0.12 -13.67 -17.70
N PRO A 417 -0.76 -14.68 -17.50
CA PRO A 417 -1.19 -15.10 -16.17
C PRO A 417 -0.03 -15.36 -15.20
N GLU A 418 1.05 -15.98 -15.68
CA GLU A 418 2.22 -16.36 -14.89
C GLU A 418 3.02 -15.15 -14.38
N TYR A 419 2.80 -13.96 -14.93
CA TYR A 419 3.38 -12.72 -14.42
C TYR A 419 2.38 -11.87 -13.62
N VAL A 420 1.11 -11.82 -14.07
CA VAL A 420 0.04 -11.04 -13.44
C VAL A 420 -0.43 -11.68 -12.12
N VAL A 421 -0.26 -12.99 -11.97
CA VAL A 421 -0.58 -13.73 -10.75
C VAL A 421 0.71 -14.21 -10.10
N SER A 422 0.90 -13.84 -8.83
CA SER A 422 1.92 -14.41 -7.95
C SER A 422 1.44 -15.76 -7.46
N GLY A 423 1.77 -16.78 -8.25
CA GLY A 423 1.47 -18.18 -7.97
C GLY A 423 2.42 -18.83 -6.99
#